data_AF-A0A7V4PPM3-F1
#
_entry.id   AF-A0A7V4PPM3-F1
#
_cell.length_a   1.000
_cell.length_b   1.000
_cell.length_c   1.000
_cell.angle_alpha   90.00
_cell.angle_beta   90.00
_cell.angle_gamma   90.00
#
_symmetry.space_group_name_H-M   'P 1'
#
loop_
_entity.id
_entity.type
_entity.pdbx_description
1 polymer ?
#
loop_
_entity_poly.entity_id
_entity_poly.type
_entity_poly.pdbx_seq_one_letter_code
_entity_poly.pdbx_strand_id
1 'polypeptide(L)' 'MEGPSGLQNFLEIVTKPDNIPIVGMLLLVLFFTWIGLRQAFRHDKLIDEGKKDQVPEEMWK' A
#
# COMPACT_ATOMS: atom_id res chain seq x y z
N MET A 1 -13.11 18.44 -33.00
CA MET A 1 -13.11 17.07 -32.45
C MET A 1 -12.52 17.18 -31.06
N GLU A 2 -13.31 16.98 -30.01
CA GLU A 2 -12.76 16.93 -28.67
C GLU A 2 -11.92 15.65 -28.55
N GLY A 3 -10.64 15.80 -28.23
CA GLY A 3 -9.75 14.66 -28.03
C GLY A 3 -10.17 13.83 -26.82
N PRO A 4 -9.69 12.58 -26.70
CA PRO A 4 -9.99 11.76 -25.55
C PRO A 4 -9.56 12.45 -24.25
N SER A 5 -10.38 12.30 -23.20
CA SER A 5 -10.10 12.90 -21.90
C SER A 5 -8.86 12.28 -21.26
N GLY A 6 -8.19 13.00 -20.35
CA GLY A 6 -7.04 12.45 -19.61
C GLY A 6 -7.36 11.14 -18.88
N LEU A 7 -8.60 10.97 -18.41
CA LEU A 7 -9.08 9.73 -17.79
C LEU A 7 -9.16 8.58 -18.80
N GLN A 8 -9.60 8.84 -20.03
CA GLN A 8 -9.65 7.81 -21.08
C GLN A 8 -8.25 7.31 -21.43
N ASN A 9 -7.28 8.23 -21.61
CA ASN A 9 -5.88 7.86 -21.86
C ASN A 9 -5.29 7.06 -20.69
N PHE A 10 -5.59 7.46 -19.45
CA PHE A 10 -5.13 6.73 -18.27
C PHE A 10 -5.70 5.30 -18.22
N LEU A 11 -7.01 5.15 -18.43
CA LEU A 11 -7.68 3.86 -18.46
C LEU A 11 -7.12 2.96 -19.56
N GLU A 12 -6.90 3.50 -20.76
CA GLU A 12 -6.31 2.76 -21.87
C GLU A 12 -4.91 2.22 -21.53
N ILE A 13 -4.09 3.02 -20.83
CA ILE A 13 -2.77 2.59 -20.39
C ILE A 13 -2.87 1.48 -19.32
N VAL A 14 -3.65 1.67 -18.26
CA VAL A 14 -3.65 0.72 -17.13
C VAL A 14 -4.38 -0.59 -17.43
N THR A 15 -5.33 -0.57 -18.39
CA THR A 15 -6.07 -1.77 -18.81
C THR A 15 -5.40 -2.55 -19.94
N LYS A 16 -4.35 -1.99 -20.53
CA LYS A 16 -3.57 -2.66 -21.56
C LYS A 16 -3.01 -4.00 -21.02
N PRO A 17 -3.17 -5.14 -21.72
CA PRO A 17 -2.82 -6.45 -21.18
C PRO A 17 -1.37 -6.59 -20.69
N ASP A 18 -0.43 -5.92 -21.35
CA ASP A 18 1.00 -5.85 -20.99
C ASP A 18 1.27 -5.06 -19.71
N ASN A 19 0.36 -4.17 -19.32
CA ASN A 19 0.50 -3.33 -18.13
C ASN A 19 -0.18 -3.92 -16.89
N ILE A 20 -0.99 -4.97 -17.03
CA ILE A 20 -1.64 -5.65 -15.90
C ILE A 20 -0.61 -6.12 -14.84
N PRO A 21 0.55 -6.71 -15.21
CA PRO A 21 1.54 -7.12 -14.22
C PRO A 21 2.09 -5.95 -13.38
N ILE A 22 2.44 -4.81 -13.99
CA ILE A 22 2.97 -3.65 -13.25
C ILE A 22 1.90 -3.00 -12.37
N VAL A 23 0.65 -2.94 -12.83
CA VAL A 23 -0.47 -2.46 -12.00
C VAL A 23 -0.66 -3.37 -10.79
N GLY A 24 -0.58 -4.69 -10.99
CA GLY A 24 -0.59 -5.67 -9.89
C GLY A 24 0.56 -5.45 -8.90
N MET A 25 1.79 -5.24 -9.38
CA MET A 25 2.93 -4.95 -8.52
C MET A 25 2.75 -3.65 -7.72
N LEU A 26 2.25 -2.58 -8.34
CA LEU A 26 1.98 -1.32 -7.65
C LEU A 26 0.91 -1.50 -6.55
N LEU A 27 -0.15 -2.26 -6.84
CA LEU A 27 -1.16 -2.59 -5.83
C LEU A 27 -0.54 -3.36 -4.66
N LEU A 28 0.31 -4.35 -4.93
CA LEU A 28 1.00 -5.11 -3.88
C LEU A 28 1.93 -4.23 -3.05
N VAL A 29 2.74 -3.38 -3.69
CA VAL A 29 3.64 -2.44 -3.00
C VAL A 29 2.82 -1.54 -2.07
N LEU A 30 1.78 -0.88 -2.59
CA LEU A 30 0.93 -0.01 -1.78
C LEU A 30 0.26 -0.76 -0.63
N PHE A 31 -0.21 -1.99 -0.88
CA PHE A 31 -0.85 -2.82 0.13
C PHE A 31 0.10 -3.22 1.27
N PHE A 32 1.29 -3.75 0.95
CA PHE A 32 2.26 -4.15 1.96
C PHE A 32 2.90 -2.95 2.66
N THR A 33 3.10 -1.84 1.97
CA THR A 33 3.52 -0.57 2.60
C THR A 33 2.48 -0.10 3.61
N TRP A 34 1.18 -0.13 3.25
CA TRP A 34 0.12 0.24 4.19
C TRP A 34 0.08 -0.68 5.42
N ILE A 35 0.23 -2.00 5.24
CA ILE A 35 0.31 -2.95 6.34
C ILE A 35 1.52 -2.64 7.25
N GLY A 36 2.69 -2.40 6.66
CA GLY A 36 3.91 -2.07 7.41
C GLY A 36 3.75 -0.78 8.21
N LEU A 37 3.20 0.28 7.60
CA LEU A 37 2.94 1.54 8.28
C LEU A 37 1.92 1.39 9.41
N ARG A 38 0.86 0.61 9.19
CA ARG A 38 -0.16 0.35 10.22
C ARG A 38 0.42 -0.38 11.43
N GLN A 39 1.33 -1.34 11.20
CA GLN A 39 2.05 -2.01 12.29
C GLN A 39 3.02 -1.06 13.00
N ALA A 40 3.79 -0.26 12.24
CA ALA A 40 4.71 0.72 12.80
C ALA A 40 4.00 1.70 13.75
N PHE A 41 2.88 2.29 13.33
CA PHE A 41 2.13 3.21 14.19
C PHE A 41 1.59 2.55 15.47
N ARG A 42 1.25 1.25 15.42
CA ARG A 42 0.79 0.52 16.59
C ARG A 42 1.94 0.26 17.58
N HIS A 43 3.11 -0.11 17.06
CA HIS A 43 4.32 -0.26 17.87
C HIS A 43 4.80 1.07 18.46
N ASP A 44 4.77 2.16 17.70
CA ASP A 44 5.14 3.50 18.18
C ASP A 44 4.26 3.89 19.39
N LYS A 45 2.96 3.62 19.31
CA LYS A 45 2.04 3.84 20.43
C LYS A 45 2.39 3.02 21.67
N LEU A 46 2.74 1.74 21.52
CA LEU A 46 3.16 0.90 22.65
C LEU A 46 4.44 1.44 23.30
N ILE A 47 5.39 1.90 22.48
CA ILE A 47 6.65 2.48 22.96
C ILE A 47 6.38 3.78 23.74
N ASP A 48 5.51 4.65 23.22
CA ASP A 48 5.10 5.90 23.89
C ASP A 48 4.39 5.63 25.23
N GLU A 49 3.65 4.53 25.34
CA GLU A 49 3.02 4.06 26.58
C GLU A 49 4.00 3.35 27.55
N GLY A 50 5.28 3.22 27.18
CA GLY A 50 6.29 2.53 27.98
C GLY A 50 6.21 0.99 27.92
N LYS A 51 5.43 0.42 27.00
CA LYS A 51 5.16 -1.02 26.82
C LYS A 51 5.97 -1.64 25.69
N LYS A 52 7.23 -1.24 25.55
CA LYS A 52 8.11 -1.69 24.45
C LYS A 52 8.31 -3.21 24.45
N ASP A 53 8.24 -3.84 25.61
CA ASP A 53 8.32 -5.29 25.83
C ASP A 53 7.16 -6.08 25.18
N GLN A 54 6.03 -5.43 24.91
CA GLN A 54 4.86 -6.06 24.29
C GLN A 54 4.92 -6.08 22.75
N VAL A 55 5.84 -5.33 22.13
CA VAL A 55 5.98 -5.26 20.66
C VAL A 55 6.27 -6.63 20.03
N PRO A 56 7.21 -7.46 20.56
CA PRO A 56 7.44 -8.81 20.02
C PRO A 56 6.21 -9.72 20.12
N GLU A 57 5.47 -9.65 21.22
CA GLU A 57 4.23 -10.43 21.40
C GLU A 57 3.15 -10.00 20.40
N GLU A 58 3.09 -8.72 20.06
CA GLU A 58 2.18 -8.20 19.05
C GLU A 58 2.56 -8.65 17.64
N MET A 59 3.85 -8.65 17.31
CA MET A 59 4.36 -9.08 16.00
C MET A 59 4.20 -10.57 15.73
N TRP A 60 4.28 -11.40 16.78
CA TRP A 60 4.24 -12.86 16.65
C TRP A 60 2.84 -13.47 16.81
N LYS A 61 1.81 -12.64 16.99
CA LYS A 61 0.40 -13.05 16.93
C LYS A 61 -0.06 -13.32 15.51
#